data_AF-W1PIW6-F1
#
_entry.id   AF-W1PIW6-F1
#
_cell.length_a   1.000
_cell.length_b   1.000
_cell.length_c   1.000
_cell.angle_alpha   90.00
_cell.angle_beta   90.00
_cell.angle_gamma   90.00
#
_symmetry.space_group_name_H-M   'P 1'
#
loop_
_entity.id
_entity.type
_entity.pdbx_description
1 polymer ?
#
loop_
_entity_poly.entity_id
_entity_poly.type
_entity_poly.pdbx_seq_one_letter_code
_entity_poly.pdbx_strand_id
1 'polypeptide(L)'
;METISRGKYADFYNDPRSLNPDEEQLFFELTKNAYNLFRERAALSRSMTLEEMEEAAQGRAWTGKDASLRCFIDTIGGMSRAV
;
A
#
# COMPACT_ATOMS: atom_id res chain seq x y z
N MET A 1 -5.00 -26.06 -22.27
CA MET A 1 -3.73 -26.11 -21.50
C MET A 1 -4.06 -26.76 -20.19
N GLU A 2 -3.44 -27.90 -19.87
CA GLU A 2 -3.56 -28.50 -18.53
C GLU A 2 -2.59 -27.79 -17.60
N THR A 3 -3.13 -27.04 -16.63
CA THR A 3 -2.34 -26.47 -15.55
C THR A 3 -2.16 -27.56 -14.49
N ILE A 4 -0.96 -28.13 -14.38
CA ILE A 4 -0.63 -29.03 -13.27
C ILE A 4 -0.40 -28.17 -12.04
N SER A 5 -1.42 -28.07 -11.20
CA SER A 5 -1.39 -27.33 -9.94
C SER A 5 -1.23 -28.28 -8.77
N ARG A 6 -0.19 -28.08 -7.94
CA ARG A 6 0.06 -28.85 -6.72
C ARG A 6 0.24 -27.90 -5.54
N GLY A 7 -0.81 -27.78 -4.73
CA GLY A 7 -0.82 -26.98 -3.50
C GLY A 7 -2.09 -26.15 -3.37
N LYS A 8 -2.56 -25.91 -2.14
CA LYS A 8 -3.86 -25.25 -1.87
C LYS A 8 -4.00 -23.85 -2.52
N TYR A 9 -2.89 -23.15 -2.73
CA TYR A 9 -2.85 -21.78 -3.29
C TYR A 9 -2.00 -21.68 -4.56
N ALA A 10 -1.73 -22.80 -5.25
CA ALA A 10 -0.77 -22.84 -6.35
C ALA A 10 -1.19 -22.01 -7.59
N ASP A 11 -2.50 -21.79 -7.79
CA ASP A 11 -3.03 -21.00 -8.91
C ASP A 11 -3.46 -19.58 -8.51
N PHE A 12 -3.23 -19.17 -7.26
CA PHE A 12 -3.79 -17.95 -6.66
C PHE A 12 -3.56 -16.66 -7.48
N TYR A 13 -2.42 -16.53 -8.17
CA TYR A 13 -2.09 -15.36 -8.99
C TYR A 13 -2.20 -15.60 -10.51
N ASN A 14 -2.45 -16.83 -10.94
CA ASN A 14 -2.33 -17.25 -12.35
C ASN A 14 -3.65 -17.69 -12.97
N ASP A 15 -4.72 -17.75 -12.18
CA ASP A 15 -6.04 -18.19 -12.63
C ASP A 15 -6.96 -16.98 -12.91
N PRO A 16 -7.55 -16.87 -14.12
CA PRO A 16 -8.52 -15.82 -14.42
C PRO A 16 -9.87 -16.00 -13.72
N ARG A 17 -10.09 -17.10 -12.98
CA ARG A 17 -11.30 -17.29 -12.17
C ARG A 17 -11.35 -16.33 -10.98
N SER A 18 -12.54 -16.16 -10.41
CA SER A 18 -12.71 -15.49 -9.11
C SER A 18 -12.04 -16.28 -7.97
N LEU A 19 -11.51 -15.56 -6.99
CA LEU A 19 -10.95 -16.14 -5.78
C LEU A 19 -12.02 -16.95 -5.03
N ASN A 20 -11.61 -18.05 -4.42
CA ASN A 20 -12.47 -18.75 -3.46
C ASN A 20 -12.40 -18.08 -2.07
N PRO A 21 -13.30 -18.40 -1.12
CA PRO A 21 -13.32 -17.72 0.18
C PRO A 21 -12.01 -17.80 0.98
N ASP A 22 -11.27 -18.91 0.90
CA ASP A 22 -9.96 -19.04 1.57
C ASP A 22 -8.90 -18.15 0.92
N GLU A 23 -8.92 -18.05 -0.40
CA GLU A 23 -8.05 -17.18 -1.19
C GLU A 23 -8.40 -15.69 -1.00
N GLU A 24 -9.68 -15.34 -0.91
CA GLU A 24 -10.12 -13.98 -0.59
C GLU A 24 -9.63 -13.54 0.79
N GLN A 25 -9.77 -14.40 1.80
CA GLN A 25 -9.26 -14.13 3.14
C GLN A 25 -7.73 -14.00 3.14
N LEU A 26 -7.03 -14.88 2.42
CA LEU A 26 -5.57 -14.78 2.27
C LEU A 26 -5.16 -13.46 1.61
N PHE A 27 -5.83 -13.07 0.52
CA PHE A 27 -5.58 -11.81 -0.18
C PHE A 27 -5.83 -10.60 0.72
N PHE A 28 -6.92 -10.62 1.49
CA PHE A 28 -7.25 -9.58 2.43
C PHE A 28 -6.16 -9.42 3.50
N GLU A 29 -5.71 -10.51 4.13
CA GLU A 29 -4.65 -10.45 5.14
C GLU A 29 -3.31 -9.96 4.55
N LEU A 30 -2.95 -10.43 3.34
CA LEU A 30 -1.75 -9.94 2.66
C LEU A 30 -1.82 -8.43 2.37
N THR A 31 -2.96 -7.96 1.88
CA THR A 31 -3.19 -6.55 1.57
C THR A 31 -3.18 -5.69 2.84
N LYS A 32 -3.84 -6.16 3.90
CA LYS A 32 -3.88 -5.48 5.21
C LYS A 32 -2.49 -5.37 5.82
N ASN A 33 -1.68 -6.43 5.74
CA ASN A 33 -0.30 -6.41 6.22
C ASN A 33 0.56 -5.43 5.42
N ALA A 34 0.44 -5.42 4.10
CA ALA A 34 1.14 -4.45 3.25
C ALA A 34 0.74 -3.00 3.57
N TYR A 35 -0.56 -2.75 3.77
CA TYR A 35 -1.09 -1.45 4.16
C TYR A 35 -0.51 -0.97 5.50
N ASN A 36 -0.58 -1.81 6.53
CA ASN A 36 -0.08 -1.48 7.86
C ASN A 36 1.42 -1.16 7.81
N LEU A 37 2.21 -1.98 7.12
CA LEU A 37 3.65 -1.77 6.98
C LEU A 37 3.98 -0.45 6.26
N PHE A 38 3.24 -0.12 5.20
CA PHE A 38 3.41 1.15 4.50
C PHE A 38 3.09 2.34 5.41
N ARG A 39 1.94 2.29 6.10
CA ARG A 39 1.50 3.33 7.02
C ARG A 39 2.48 3.56 8.16
N GLU A 40 2.95 2.49 8.81
CA GLU A 40 3.91 2.57 9.92
C GLU A 40 5.23 3.21 9.48
N ARG A 41 5.77 2.80 8.32
CA ARG A 41 7.00 3.39 7.78
C ARG A 41 6.83 4.85 7.43
N ALA A 42 5.71 5.21 6.82
CA ALA A 42 5.42 6.59 6.46
C ALA A 42 5.27 7.46 7.73
N ALA A 43 4.55 6.97 8.75
CA ALA A 43 4.40 7.68 10.03
C ALA A 43 5.75 7.91 10.71
N LEU A 44 6.58 6.86 10.80
CA LEU A 44 7.93 6.94 11.34
C LEU A 44 8.81 7.95 10.59
N SER A 45 8.79 7.89 9.24
CA SER A 45 9.60 8.77 8.39
C SER A 45 9.26 10.25 8.54
N ARG A 46 8.02 10.57 8.91
CA ARG A 46 7.54 11.95 9.05
C ARG A 46 7.35 12.35 10.51
N SER A 47 7.80 11.49 11.44
CA SER A 47 7.69 11.69 12.89
C SER A 47 6.27 12.03 13.34
N MET A 48 5.27 11.38 12.76
CA MET A 48 3.85 11.52 13.10
C MET A 48 3.31 10.24 13.76
N THR A 49 2.20 10.37 14.48
CA THR A 49 1.49 9.24 15.07
C THR A 49 0.83 8.38 13.99
N LEU A 50 0.49 7.13 14.32
CA LEU A 50 -0.22 6.25 13.38
C LEU A 50 -1.62 6.77 13.08
N GLU A 51 -2.26 7.39 14.07
CA GLU A 51 -3.57 8.00 13.98
C GLU A 51 -3.56 9.18 13.02
N GLU A 52 -2.60 10.10 13.16
CA GLU A 52 -2.44 11.24 12.23
C GLU A 52 -2.16 10.77 10.80
N MET A 53 -1.33 9.73 10.64
CA MET A 53 -1.07 9.16 9.31
C MET A 53 -2.34 8.51 8.73
N GLU A 54 -3.11 7.80 9.55
CA GLU A 54 -4.33 7.11 9.13
C GLU A 54 -5.38 8.07 8.57
N GLU A 55 -5.57 9.24 9.20
CA GLU A 55 -6.50 10.27 8.73
C GLU A 55 -6.20 10.73 7.29
N ALA A 56 -4.93 10.68 6.89
CA ALA A 56 -4.48 11.14 5.59
C ALA A 56 -4.09 10.01 4.61
N ALA A 57 -4.16 8.74 5.06
CA ALA A 57 -3.89 7.54 4.27
C ALA A 57 -5.13 7.12 3.44
N GLN A 58 -5.50 5.82 3.49
CA GLN A 58 -6.72 5.30 2.82
C GLN A 58 -6.73 5.42 1.28
N GLY A 59 -5.57 5.39 0.64
CA GLY A 59 -5.44 5.36 -0.83
C GLY A 59 -5.78 6.69 -1.53
N ARG A 60 -5.90 7.79 -0.78
CA ARG A 60 -6.15 9.13 -1.34
C ARG A 60 -4.88 9.69 -2.00
N ALA A 61 -5.03 10.23 -3.20
CA ALA A 61 -3.97 10.98 -3.86
C ALA A 61 -3.91 12.43 -3.34
N TRP A 62 -2.70 12.97 -3.21
CA TRP A 62 -2.43 14.33 -2.75
C TRP A 62 -1.67 15.13 -3.81
N THR A 63 -2.05 16.39 -4.01
CA THR A 63 -1.22 17.30 -4.80
C THR A 63 0.07 17.63 -4.05
N GLY A 64 1.13 18.06 -4.74
CA GLY A 64 2.38 18.47 -4.06
C GLY A 64 2.16 19.58 -3.04
N LYS A 65 1.23 20.51 -3.30
CA LYS A 65 0.84 21.56 -2.35
C LYS A 65 0.19 20.98 -1.09
N ASP A 66 -0.76 20.08 -1.26
CA ASP A 66 -1.47 19.46 -0.13
C ASP A 66 -0.56 18.53 0.69
N ALA A 67 0.36 17.83 0.02
CA ALA A 67 1.37 16.99 0.64
C ALA A 67 2.34 17.83 1.49
N SER A 68 2.74 19.01 1.02
CA SER A 68 3.59 19.92 1.80
C SER A 68 2.87 20.44 3.04
N LEU A 69 1.58 20.81 2.93
CA LEU A 69 0.78 21.27 4.07
C LEU A 69 0.57 20.19 5.14
N ARG A 70 0.58 18.91 4.74
CA ARG A 70 0.43 17.74 5.63
C ARG A 70 1.77 17.18 6.12
N CYS A 71 2.85 17.91 5.86
CA CYS A 71 4.20 17.47 6.19
C CYS A 71 4.53 16.09 5.59
N PHE A 72 4.05 15.75 4.39
CA PHE A 72 4.42 14.52 3.66
C PHE A 72 5.66 14.68 2.77
N ILE A 73 5.93 15.91 2.36
CA ILE A 73 7.16 16.30 1.66
C ILE A 73 7.77 17.52 2.36
N ASP A 74 9.08 17.64 2.28
CA ASP A 74 9.78 18.74 2.95
C ASP A 74 9.74 20.02 2.13
N THR A 75 9.67 19.91 0.81
CA THR A 75 9.74 21.05 -0.10
C THR A 75 9.21 20.70 -1.49
N ILE A 76 8.60 21.68 -2.15
CA ILE A 76 8.20 21.60 -3.55
C ILE A 76 9.32 22.15 -4.44
N GLY A 77 9.73 21.38 -5.44
CA GLY A 77 10.77 21.79 -6.40
C GLY A 77 10.94 20.80 -7.55
N GLY A 78 11.64 21.22 -8.60
CA GLY A 78 12.09 20.34 -9.68
C GLY A 78 13.45 19.70 -9.37
N MET A 79 14.01 18.97 -10.33
CA MET A 79 15.29 18.24 -10.15
C MET A 79 16.45 19.15 -9.70
N SER A 80 16.52 20.39 -10.20
CA SER A 80 17.58 21.34 -9.83
C SER A 80 17.59 21.73 -8.35
N ARG A 81 16.48 21.53 -7.64
CA ARG A 81 16.36 21.79 -6.20
C ARG A 81 16.67 20.55 -5.35
N ALA A 82 16.68 19.36 -5.96
CA ALA A 82 16.86 18.09 -5.27
C ALA A 82 18.34 17.67 -5.14
N VAL A 83 19.25 18.30 -5.91
CA VAL A 83 20.70 18.01 -5.95
C VAL A 83 21.52 19.01 -5.15
#